data_AF-A0A7J7PP86-F1
#
_entry.id   AF-A0A7J7PP86-F1
#
_cell.length_a   1.000
_cell.length_b   1.000
_cell.length_c   1.000
_cell.angle_alpha   90.00
_cell.angle_beta   90.00
_cell.angle_gamma   90.00
#
_symmetry.space_group_name_H-M   'P 1'
#
loop_
_entity.id
_entity.type
_entity.pdbx_description
1 polymer ?
#
loop_
_entity_poly.entity_id
_entity_poly.type
_entity_poly.pdbx_seq_one_letter_code
_entity_poly.pdbx_strand_id
1 'polypeptide(L)'
;MTSTKAFNGMLFQFVEELAHAFPHEPKLQACVTKLPLLTDANPKKAMGMFLEAFTPFAHKISAQDDTLFDDVPSLCGFLDVRGLWVQADAPTRAVIWQYLQTLLFMASTVSALPPELLSSIESVAESCASKMDAGELDISQFLSSLPNVINQIASSQRRL
;
A
#
# COMPACT_ATOMS: atom_id res chain seq x y z
N MET A 1 -0.32 18.37 -0.82
CA MET A 1 0.65 17.62 -1.69
C MET A 1 1.36 16.51 -0.88
N THR A 2 0.63 15.81 0.00
CA THR A 2 1.24 15.32 1.26
C THR A 2 0.99 13.82 1.45
N SER A 3 -0.18 13.34 1.03
CA SER A 3 -0.58 11.93 1.15
C SER A 3 0.07 11.01 0.11
N THR A 4 0.23 11.46 -1.14
CA THR A 4 1.00 10.71 -2.16
C THR A 4 2.49 10.61 -1.80
N LYS A 5 3.06 11.67 -1.23
CA LYS A 5 4.45 11.67 -0.76
C LYS A 5 4.64 10.71 0.42
N ALA A 6 3.70 10.70 1.37
CA ALA A 6 3.71 9.76 2.49
C ALA A 6 3.59 8.30 2.01
N PHE A 7 2.67 8.03 1.06
CA PHE A 7 2.54 6.70 0.46
C PHE A 7 3.85 6.27 -0.23
N ASN A 8 4.44 7.13 -1.06
CA ASN A 8 5.69 6.84 -1.74
C ASN A 8 6.82 6.58 -0.73
N GLY A 9 6.90 7.37 0.35
CA GLY A 9 7.86 7.15 1.44
C GLY A 9 7.72 5.78 2.11
N MET A 10 6.48 5.38 2.45
CA MET A 10 6.21 4.07 3.03
C MET A 10 6.54 2.93 2.06
N LEU A 11 6.26 3.12 0.77
CA LEU A 11 6.60 2.15 -0.26
C LEU A 11 8.12 2.02 -0.46
N PHE A 12 8.87 3.12 -0.37
CA PHE A 12 10.33 3.11 -0.38
C PHE A 12 10.89 2.32 0.78
N GLN A 13 10.45 2.65 1.99
CA GLN A 13 10.90 1.95 3.19
C GLN A 13 10.62 0.45 3.10
N PHE A 14 9.44 0.05 2.63
CA PHE A 14 9.10 -1.35 2.41
C PHE A 14 10.08 -2.06 1.47
N VAL A 15 10.38 -1.44 0.33
CA VAL A 15 11.30 -2.01 -0.68
C VAL A 15 12.74 -2.07 -0.17
N GLU A 16 13.19 -1.06 0.59
CA GLU A 16 14.51 -1.04 1.24
C GLU A 16 14.63 -2.14 2.30
N GLU A 17 13.63 -2.30 3.16
CA GLU A 17 13.62 -3.36 4.18
C GLU A 17 13.59 -4.75 3.55
N LEU A 18 12.83 -4.96 2.47
CA LEU A 18 12.92 -6.18 1.67
C LEU A 18 14.33 -6.39 1.11
N ALA A 19 14.95 -5.35 0.54
CA ALA A 19 16.31 -5.44 -0.02
C ALA A 19 17.36 -5.77 1.06
N HIS A 20 17.15 -5.31 2.29
CA HIS A 20 17.98 -5.67 3.44
C HIS A 20 17.75 -7.12 3.91
N ALA A 21 16.50 -7.59 3.94
CA ALA A 21 16.17 -8.97 4.30
C ALA A 21 16.63 -10.00 3.26
N PHE A 22 16.65 -9.60 1.99
CA PHE A 22 17.03 -10.46 0.85
C PHE A 22 18.17 -9.83 0.03
N PRO A 23 19.39 -9.72 0.59
CA PRO A 23 20.50 -8.99 -0.03
C PRO A 23 20.99 -9.61 -1.35
N HIS A 24 20.68 -10.88 -1.58
CA HIS A 24 21.08 -11.62 -2.78
C HIS A 24 20.04 -11.57 -3.91
N GLU A 25 18.95 -10.82 -3.76
CA GLU A 25 17.91 -10.70 -4.78
C GLU A 25 18.11 -9.44 -5.64
N PRO A 26 18.73 -9.54 -6.83
CA PRO A 26 19.11 -8.38 -7.64
C PRO A 26 17.91 -7.56 -8.12
N LYS A 27 16.73 -8.18 -8.23
CA LYS A 27 15.49 -7.48 -8.58
C LYS A 27 15.05 -6.49 -7.50
N LEU A 28 15.32 -6.76 -6.22
CA LEU A 28 15.04 -5.81 -5.13
C LEU A 28 15.97 -4.60 -5.20
N GLN A 29 17.26 -4.81 -5.46
CA GLN A 29 18.22 -3.71 -5.64
C GLN A 29 17.84 -2.82 -6.84
N ALA A 30 17.40 -3.44 -7.93
CA ALA A 30 16.86 -2.70 -9.07
C ALA A 30 15.58 -1.92 -8.71
N CYS A 31 14.72 -2.47 -7.85
CA CYS A 31 13.51 -1.81 -7.37
C CYS A 31 13.84 -0.57 -6.53
N VAL A 32 14.76 -0.68 -5.56
CA VAL A 32 15.26 0.43 -4.73
C VAL A 32 15.76 1.59 -5.61
N THR A 33 16.44 1.28 -6.72
CA THR A 33 16.98 2.32 -7.62
C THR A 33 15.91 2.93 -8.53
N LYS A 34 14.98 2.12 -9.05
CA LYS A 34 14.01 2.56 -10.07
C LYS A 34 12.79 3.25 -9.49
N LEU A 35 12.34 2.84 -8.31
CA LEU A 35 11.13 3.36 -7.71
C LEU A 35 11.22 4.88 -7.43
N PRO A 36 12.35 5.45 -6.94
CA PRO A 36 12.49 6.89 -6.76
C PRO A 36 12.38 7.66 -8.06
N LEU A 37 13.05 7.19 -9.11
CA LEU A 37 12.99 7.79 -10.45
C LEU A 37 11.56 7.79 -11.00
N LEU A 38 10.80 6.71 -10.78
CA LEU A 38 9.41 6.60 -11.19
C LEU A 38 8.53 7.64 -10.49
N THR A 39 8.68 7.79 -9.17
CA THR A 39 7.85 8.73 -8.39
C THR A 39 8.25 10.19 -8.59
N ASP A 40 9.53 10.46 -8.88
CA ASP A 40 9.98 11.81 -9.22
C ASP A 40 9.39 12.26 -10.56
N ALA A 41 9.35 11.35 -11.56
CA ALA A 41 8.74 11.63 -12.86
C ALA A 41 7.20 11.70 -12.79
N ASN A 42 6.57 10.84 -11.99
CA ASN A 42 5.13 10.85 -11.76
C ASN A 42 4.80 10.38 -10.33
N PRO A 43 4.53 11.31 -9.40
CA PRO A 43 4.31 10.98 -7.99
C PRO A 43 3.17 10.00 -7.74
N LYS A 44 2.15 9.94 -8.62
CA LYS A 44 0.98 9.07 -8.45
C LYS A 44 1.15 7.69 -9.10
N LYS A 45 2.20 7.49 -9.91
CA LYS A 45 2.34 6.28 -10.72
C LYS A 45 2.51 5.02 -9.87
N ALA A 46 3.38 5.07 -8.87
CA ALA A 46 3.61 3.93 -7.97
C ALA A 46 2.35 3.53 -7.20
N MET A 47 1.61 4.52 -6.66
CA MET A 47 0.34 4.30 -5.98
C MET A 47 -0.74 3.70 -6.90
N GLY A 48 -0.86 4.21 -8.13
CA GLY A 48 -1.80 3.65 -9.12
C GLY A 48 -1.48 2.19 -9.47
N MET A 49 -0.20 1.87 -9.68
CA MET A 49 0.25 0.51 -9.93
C MET A 49 0.00 -0.42 -8.72
N PHE A 50 0.20 0.09 -7.50
CA PHE A 50 -0.09 -0.65 -6.28
C PHE A 50 -1.58 -0.97 -6.17
N LEU A 51 -2.46 0.02 -6.36
CA LEU A 51 -3.90 -0.17 -6.30
C LEU A 51 -4.39 -1.16 -7.36
N GLU A 52 -3.90 -1.04 -8.59
CA GLU A 52 -4.23 -1.97 -9.67
C GLU A 52 -3.84 -3.42 -9.33
N ALA A 53 -2.66 -3.62 -8.73
CA ALA A 53 -2.17 -4.95 -8.36
C ALA A 53 -2.87 -5.54 -7.13
N PHE A 54 -3.13 -4.76 -6.08
CA PHE A 54 -3.50 -5.29 -4.76
C PHE A 54 -4.96 -5.10 -4.37
N THR A 55 -5.69 -4.16 -4.96
CA THR A 55 -7.12 -3.95 -4.63
C THR A 55 -7.98 -5.19 -4.86
N PRO A 56 -7.81 -5.98 -5.95
CA PRO A 56 -8.59 -7.22 -6.14
C PRO A 56 -8.40 -8.25 -5.01
N PHE A 57 -7.27 -8.16 -4.30
CA PHE A 57 -6.88 -9.08 -3.24
C PHE A 57 -6.94 -8.45 -1.84
N ALA A 58 -7.65 -7.33 -1.67
CA ALA A 58 -7.78 -6.62 -0.39
C ALA A 58 -8.26 -7.55 0.75
N HIS A 59 -9.16 -8.49 0.45
CA HIS A 59 -9.63 -9.49 1.42
C HIS A 59 -8.52 -10.44 1.89
N LYS A 60 -7.63 -10.87 0.98
CA LYS A 60 -6.48 -11.71 1.32
C LYS A 60 -5.45 -10.94 2.16
N ILE A 61 -5.22 -9.67 1.82
CA ILE A 61 -4.34 -8.79 2.61
C ILE A 61 -4.88 -8.58 4.02
N SER A 62 -6.19 -8.37 4.15
CA SER A 62 -6.84 -8.24 5.46
C SER A 62 -6.74 -9.53 6.28
N ALA A 63 -6.92 -10.69 5.66
CA ALA A 63 -6.88 -11.99 6.33
C ALA A 63 -5.46 -12.56 6.49
N GLN A 64 -4.44 -11.88 5.96
CA GLN A 64 -3.07 -12.40 5.85
C GLN A 64 -3.03 -13.79 5.18
N ASP A 65 -3.79 -13.95 4.10
CA ASP A 65 -3.90 -15.20 3.35
C ASP A 65 -2.71 -15.36 2.39
N ASP A 66 -1.81 -16.30 2.71
CA ASP A 66 -0.60 -16.65 1.96
C ASP A 66 -0.86 -16.94 0.47
N THR A 67 -2.07 -17.38 0.09
CA THR A 67 -2.41 -17.61 -1.33
C THR A 67 -2.35 -16.32 -2.16
N LEU A 68 -2.32 -15.14 -1.53
CA LEU A 68 -2.03 -13.87 -2.19
C LEU A 68 -0.75 -13.94 -3.04
N PHE A 69 0.31 -14.57 -2.51
CA PHE A 69 1.63 -14.59 -3.16
C PHE A 69 1.68 -15.55 -4.35
N ASP A 70 0.70 -16.43 -4.49
CA ASP A 70 0.51 -17.25 -5.69
C ASP A 70 -0.26 -16.49 -6.79
N ASP A 71 -1.15 -15.57 -6.39
CA ASP A 71 -2.05 -14.86 -7.30
C ASP A 71 -1.50 -13.53 -7.82
N VAL A 72 -0.59 -12.89 -7.08
CA VAL A 72 -0.05 -11.57 -7.45
C VAL A 72 1.17 -11.74 -8.37
N PRO A 73 1.09 -11.27 -9.63
CA PRO A 73 2.15 -11.52 -10.61
C PRO A 73 3.43 -10.71 -10.34
N SER A 74 3.34 -9.52 -9.72
CA SER A 74 4.51 -8.77 -9.24
C SER A 74 4.18 -7.58 -8.34
N LEU A 75 5.06 -7.26 -7.39
CA LEU A 75 5.05 -5.95 -6.72
C LEU A 75 5.56 -4.90 -7.71
N CYS A 76 4.80 -3.82 -7.90
CA CYS A 76 5.15 -2.70 -8.76
C CYS A 76 5.51 -3.07 -10.22
N GLY A 77 5.12 -4.24 -10.73
CA GLY A 77 5.36 -4.63 -12.13
C GLY A 77 6.73 -5.28 -12.40
N PHE A 78 7.57 -5.50 -11.38
CA PHE A 78 8.94 -6.02 -11.60
C PHE A 78 9.49 -6.95 -10.52
N LEU A 79 8.86 -7.05 -9.35
CA LEU A 79 9.34 -7.90 -8.26
C LEU A 79 8.50 -9.17 -8.13
N ASP A 80 9.15 -10.34 -8.22
CA ASP A 80 8.52 -11.63 -7.91
C ASP A 80 8.37 -11.76 -6.40
N VAL A 81 7.12 -11.63 -5.92
CA VAL A 81 6.79 -11.68 -4.49
C VAL A 81 6.70 -13.10 -3.96
N ARG A 82 6.48 -14.09 -4.84
CA ARG A 82 6.36 -15.50 -4.43
C ARG A 82 7.69 -16.07 -3.99
N GLY A 83 8.73 -15.83 -4.80
CA GLY A 83 10.10 -16.25 -4.49
C GLY A 83 10.59 -15.69 -3.16
N LEU A 84 10.25 -14.43 -2.87
CA LEU A 84 10.57 -13.79 -1.59
C LEU A 84 9.76 -14.39 -0.43
N TRP A 85 8.47 -14.63 -0.63
CA TRP A 85 7.60 -15.18 0.40
C TRP A 85 8.07 -16.55 0.91
N VAL A 86 8.45 -17.44 -0.01
CA VAL A 86 8.96 -18.78 0.32
C VAL A 86 10.25 -18.70 1.13
N GLN A 87 11.12 -17.73 0.83
CA GLN A 87 12.39 -17.52 1.53
C GLN A 87 12.24 -16.80 2.87
N ALA A 88 11.15 -16.03 3.05
CA ALA A 88 10.90 -15.25 4.25
C ALA A 88 10.66 -16.13 5.49
N ASP A 89 11.28 -15.79 6.60
CA ASP A 89 10.97 -16.36 7.91
C ASP A 89 9.70 -15.74 8.52
N ALA A 90 9.18 -16.33 9.60
CA ALA A 90 7.93 -15.88 10.20
C ALA A 90 7.94 -14.39 10.62
N PRO A 91 9.00 -13.85 11.24
CA PRO A 91 9.10 -12.42 11.53
C PRO A 91 9.05 -11.55 10.26
N THR A 92 9.82 -11.89 9.22
CA THR A 92 9.83 -11.13 7.97
C THR A 92 8.46 -11.14 7.31
N ARG A 93 7.78 -12.29 7.31
CA ARG A 93 6.40 -12.44 6.80
C ARG A 93 5.41 -11.54 7.52
N ALA A 94 5.50 -11.44 8.84
CA ALA A 94 4.64 -10.56 9.63
C ALA A 94 4.83 -9.09 9.24
N VAL A 95 6.08 -8.66 9.05
CA VAL A 95 6.42 -7.29 8.61
C VAL A 95 5.91 -7.02 7.19
N ILE A 96 6.07 -7.97 6.26
CA ILE A 96 5.54 -7.87 4.89
C ILE A 96 4.02 -7.62 4.93
N TRP A 97 3.28 -8.38 5.74
CA TRP A 97 1.84 -8.19 5.88
C TRP A 97 1.49 -6.81 6.42
N GLN A 98 2.21 -6.34 7.44
CA GLN A 98 2.02 -5.01 8.01
C GLN A 98 2.18 -3.91 6.94
N TYR A 99 3.24 -3.99 6.12
CA TYR A 99 3.43 -3.04 5.02
C TYR A 99 2.31 -3.10 3.98
N LEU A 100 1.92 -4.29 3.52
CA LEU A 100 0.85 -4.42 2.53
C LEU A 100 -0.47 -3.84 3.03
N GLN A 101 -0.82 -4.08 4.30
CA GLN A 101 -2.01 -3.52 4.93
C GLN A 101 -1.93 -1.99 5.06
N THR A 102 -0.81 -1.45 5.54
CA THR A 102 -0.61 0.01 5.66
C THR A 102 -0.63 0.70 4.30
N LEU A 103 0.06 0.15 3.30
CA LEU A 103 0.08 0.69 1.95
C LEU A 103 -1.30 0.66 1.30
N LEU A 104 -2.05 -0.43 1.46
CA LEU A 104 -3.42 -0.53 0.93
C LEU A 104 -4.35 0.47 1.61
N PHE A 105 -4.24 0.65 2.92
CA PHE A 105 -4.97 1.69 3.65
C PHE A 105 -4.67 3.08 3.09
N MET A 106 -3.38 3.46 3.05
CA MET A 106 -2.95 4.78 2.56
C MET A 106 -3.40 5.03 1.11
N ALA A 107 -3.21 4.06 0.22
CA ALA A 107 -3.57 4.21 -1.19
C ALA A 107 -5.09 4.34 -1.38
N SER A 108 -5.88 3.56 -0.64
CA SER A 108 -7.34 3.59 -0.71
C SER A 108 -7.89 4.92 -0.20
N THR A 109 -7.33 5.47 0.89
CA THR A 109 -7.73 6.78 1.42
C THR A 109 -7.44 7.90 0.42
N VAL A 110 -6.29 7.85 -0.28
CA VAL A 110 -5.96 8.86 -1.30
C VAL A 110 -6.83 8.73 -2.54
N SER A 111 -7.20 7.51 -2.93
CA SER A 111 -7.99 7.26 -4.15
C SER A 111 -9.50 7.46 -3.98
N ALA A 112 -10.03 7.31 -2.76
CA ALA A 112 -11.46 7.47 -2.48
C ALA A 112 -11.91 8.94 -2.42
N LEU A 113 -10.98 9.88 -2.27
CA LEU A 113 -11.31 11.28 -2.01
C LEU A 113 -11.25 12.13 -3.29
N PRO A 114 -12.31 12.91 -3.61
CA PRO A 114 -12.30 13.88 -4.71
C PRO A 114 -11.12 14.85 -4.58
N PRO A 115 -10.55 15.34 -5.71
CA PRO A 115 -9.40 16.25 -5.71
C PRO A 115 -9.59 17.50 -4.84
N GLU A 116 -10.84 17.95 -4.68
CA GLU A 116 -11.22 19.16 -3.92
C GLU A 116 -11.15 18.98 -2.39
N LEU A 117 -11.14 17.73 -1.88
CA LEU A 117 -11.04 17.42 -0.44
C LEU A 117 -9.60 17.17 0.04
N LEU A 118 -8.60 17.19 -0.86
CA LEU A 118 -7.20 16.89 -0.55
C LEU A 118 -6.54 17.88 0.42
N SER A 119 -7.02 19.13 0.51
CA SER A 119 -6.51 20.15 1.44
C SER A 119 -6.95 19.89 2.89
N SER A 120 -8.18 19.42 3.09
CA SER A 120 -8.72 19.08 4.42
C SER A 120 -8.10 17.81 5.01
N ILE A 121 -7.47 16.98 4.18
CA ILE A 121 -6.75 15.76 4.60
C ILE A 121 -5.47 16.08 5.37
N GLU A 122 -4.84 17.24 5.19
CA GLU A 122 -3.63 17.58 5.96
C GLU A 122 -3.89 17.55 7.47
N SER A 123 -5.07 18.00 7.90
CA SER A 123 -5.51 17.94 9.30
C SER A 123 -5.84 16.52 9.78
N VAL A 124 -6.38 15.67 8.90
CA VAL A 124 -6.70 14.26 9.22
C VAL A 124 -5.43 13.40 9.25
N ALA A 125 -4.49 13.63 8.34
CA ALA A 125 -3.19 12.96 8.29
C ALA A 125 -2.34 13.32 9.52
N GLU A 126 -2.34 14.57 9.98
CA GLU A 126 -1.75 14.97 11.27
C GLU A 126 -2.38 14.21 12.44
N SER A 127 -3.71 14.05 12.44
CA SER A 127 -4.43 13.35 13.51
C SER A 127 -4.19 11.83 13.50
N CYS A 128 -3.99 11.22 12.33
CA CYS A 128 -3.64 9.79 12.22
C CYS A 128 -2.17 9.52 12.56
N ALA A 129 -1.24 10.39 12.14
CA ALA A 129 0.17 10.29 12.52
C ALA A 129 0.35 10.38 14.04
N SER A 130 -0.40 11.26 14.70
CA SER A 130 -0.39 11.37 16.16
C SER A 130 -1.08 10.21 16.89
N LYS A 131 -1.86 9.37 16.19
CA LYS A 131 -2.50 8.17 16.75
C LYS A 131 -1.78 6.85 16.41
N MET A 132 -1.00 6.81 15.33
CA MET A 132 -0.13 5.67 15.01
C MET A 132 0.97 5.44 16.07
N ASP A 133 1.38 6.50 16.78
CA ASP A 133 2.29 6.41 17.93
C ASP A 133 1.69 5.65 19.13
N ALA A 134 0.36 5.43 19.14
CA ALA A 134 -0.37 4.79 20.23
C ALA A 134 -0.72 3.30 19.98
N GLY A 135 -0.39 2.74 18.81
CA GLY A 135 -0.50 1.29 18.56
C GLY A 135 -1.91 0.70 18.44
N GLU A 136 -2.98 1.49 18.47
CA GLU A 136 -4.37 1.01 18.36
C GLU A 136 -5.00 1.39 17.01
N LEU A 137 -4.95 0.48 16.03
CA LEU A 137 -5.79 0.55 14.83
C LEU A 137 -6.35 -0.83 14.48
N ASP A 138 -7.67 -0.98 14.58
CA ASP A 138 -8.38 -2.16 14.09
C ASP A 138 -8.65 -2.02 12.58
N ILE A 139 -7.59 -2.27 11.81
CA ILE A 139 -7.54 -2.15 10.34
C ILE A 139 -8.53 -3.11 9.68
N SER A 140 -8.84 -4.25 10.31
CA SER A 140 -9.75 -5.28 9.81
C SER A 140 -11.18 -4.76 9.65
N GLN A 141 -11.66 -3.98 10.62
CA GLN A 141 -13.01 -3.40 10.58
C GLN A 141 -13.13 -2.30 9.51
N PHE A 142 -12.04 -1.59 9.24
CA PHE A 142 -12.01 -0.58 8.18
C PHE A 142 -11.89 -1.20 6.79
N LEU A 143 -11.00 -2.17 6.58
CA LEU A 143 -10.81 -2.85 5.29
C LEU A 143 -12.08 -3.56 4.81
N SER A 144 -12.83 -4.17 5.71
CA SER A 144 -14.13 -4.78 5.39
C SER A 144 -15.22 -3.77 5.02
N SER A 145 -15.08 -2.51 5.45
CA SER A 145 -15.98 -1.41 5.10
C SER A 145 -15.63 -0.71 3.78
N LEU A 146 -14.40 -0.89 3.27
CA LEU A 146 -13.91 -0.21 2.05
C LEU A 146 -14.79 -0.45 0.81
N PRO A 147 -15.27 -1.67 0.51
CA PRO A 147 -16.18 -1.88 -0.63
C PRO A 147 -17.47 -1.04 -0.52
N ASN A 148 -17.97 -0.83 0.69
CA ASN A 148 -19.17 -0.02 0.94
C ASN A 148 -18.89 1.48 0.83
N VAL A 149 -17.73 1.95 1.32
CA VAL A 149 -17.31 3.35 1.19
C VAL A 149 -17.08 3.71 -0.28
N ILE A 150 -16.40 2.85 -1.04
CA ILE A 150 -16.18 3.00 -2.48
C ILE A 150 -17.53 3.03 -3.22
N ASN A 151 -18.46 2.13 -2.89
CA ASN A 151 -19.80 2.12 -3.49
C ASN A 151 -20.64 3.35 -3.11
N GLN A 152 -20.56 3.84 -1.87
CA GLN A 152 -21.26 5.06 -1.46
C GLN A 152 -20.76 6.28 -2.25
N ILE A 153 -19.45 6.41 -2.42
CA ILE A 153 -18.85 7.51 -3.19
C ILE A 153 -19.23 7.40 -4.68
N ALA A 154 -19.21 6.19 -5.24
CA ALA A 154 -19.66 5.95 -6.61
C ALA A 154 -21.16 6.23 -6.81
N SER A 155 -22.00 6.02 -5.78
CA SER A 155 -23.44 6.27 -5.84
C SER A 155 -23.81 7.76 -5.68
N SER A 156 -23.06 8.53 -4.89
CA SER A 156 -23.26 9.97 -4.72
C SER A 156 -22.91 10.77 -5.98
N GLN A 157 -22.01 10.25 -6.82
CA GLN A 157 -21.64 10.85 -8.12
C GLN A 157 -22.64 10.54 -9.24
N ARG A 158 -23.58 9.60 -9.02
CA ARG A 158 -24.60 9.21 -10.03
C ARG A 158 -25.91 10.00 -9.90
N ARG A 159 -25.98 10.96 -8.95
CA ARG A 159 -27.15 11.80 -8.65
C ARG A 159 -26.97 13.29 -9.01
N LEU A 160 -25.90 13.62 -9.74
CA LEU A 160 -25.70 14.91 -10.42
C LEU A 160 -25.67 14.64 -11.92
#